data_AF-A0A3G2IBK7-F1
#
_entry.id   AF-A0A3G2IBK7-F1
#
_cell.length_a   1.000
_cell.length_b   1.000
_cell.length_c   1.000
_cell.angle_alpha   90.00
_cell.angle_beta   90.00
_cell.angle_gamma   90.00
#
_symmetry.space_group_name_H-M   'P 1'
#
loop_
_entity.id
_entity.type
_entity.pdbx_description
1 polymer ?
#
loop_
_entity_poly.entity_id
_entity_poly.type
_entity_poly.pdbx_seq_one_letter_code
_entity_poly.pdbx_strand_id
1 'polypeptide(L)' 'MSNVIQLAPNEWVCESVLIAVTGLKPGTILRARKECWMVGREYIHVSPDGNPKPSSECMYNRMAVDAWVASLKNKQPG' A
#
# COMPACT_ATOMS: atom_id res chain seq x y z
N MET A 1 -3.66 -8.24 36.14
CA MET A 1 -4.07 -7.94 34.76
C MET A 1 -2.81 -7.76 33.94
N SER A 2 -2.58 -8.61 32.95
CA SER A 2 -1.46 -8.46 32.01
C SER A 2 -1.75 -7.28 31.09
N ASN A 3 -0.76 -6.41 30.89
CA ASN A 3 -0.86 -5.30 29.97
C ASN A 3 -0.73 -5.86 28.54
N VAL A 4 -1.82 -5.82 27.77
CA VAL A 4 -1.81 -6.28 26.37
C VAL A 4 -1.50 -5.10 25.47
N ILE A 5 -0.39 -5.17 24.74
CA ILE A 5 -0.01 -4.17 23.73
C ILE A 5 -0.40 -4.73 22.36
N GLN A 6 -1.32 -4.05 21.68
CA GLN A 6 -1.71 -4.37 20.30
C GLN A 6 -0.87 -3.52 19.34
N LEU A 7 -0.04 -4.17 18.53
CA LEU A 7 0.68 -3.52 17.45
C LEU A 7 -0.19 -3.50 16.19
N ALA A 8 -0.27 -2.34 15.55
CA ALA A 8 -0.88 -2.19 14.25
C ALA A 8 0.19 -1.71 13.25
N PRO A 9 0.09 -2.09 11.96
CA PRO A 9 0.92 -1.50 10.93
C PRO A 9 0.74 0.02 10.86
N ASN A 10 1.82 0.73 10.52
CA ASN A 10 1.76 2.16 10.21
C ASN A 10 0.86 2.42 8.98
N GLU A 11 0.52 3.69 8.75
CA GLU A 11 -0.23 4.10 7.56
C GLU A 11 0.57 3.81 6.28
N TRP A 12 1.83 4.24 6.26
CA TRP A 12 2.77 3.97 5.17
C TRP A 12 3.60 2.74 5.51
N VAL A 13 3.50 1.71 4.66
CA VAL A 13 4.16 0.41 4.87
C VAL A 13 5.00 0.01 3.65
N CYS A 14 6.00 -0.84 3.85
CA CYS A 14 6.72 -1.45 2.74
C CYS A 14 5.85 -2.49 2.01
N GLU A 15 6.29 -2.91 0.83
CA GLU A 15 5.54 -3.86 -0.01
C GLU A 15 5.25 -5.18 0.73
N SER A 16 6.22 -5.72 1.48
CA SER A 16 6.04 -7.00 2.19
C SER A 16 4.96 -6.94 3.26
N VAL A 17 4.87 -5.82 3.99
CA VAL A 17 3.82 -5.60 4.99
C VAL A 17 2.47 -5.37 4.30
N LEU A 18 2.43 -4.61 3.20
CA LEU A 18 1.20 -4.44 2.41
C LEU A 18 0.67 -5.80 1.92
N ILE A 19 1.56 -6.65 1.39
CA ILE A 19 1.22 -8.01 0.95
C ILE A 19 0.67 -8.81 2.12
N ALA A 20 1.33 -8.77 3.29
CA ALA A 20 0.89 -9.53 4.46
C ALA A 20 -0.50 -9.10 4.96
N VAL A 21 -0.82 -7.81 4.92
CA VAL A 21 -2.09 -7.28 5.47
C VAL A 21 -3.25 -7.28 4.47
N THR A 22 -2.96 -7.22 3.17
CA THR A 22 -4.00 -7.17 2.11
C THR A 22 -4.14 -8.48 1.31
N GLY A 23 -3.10 -9.30 1.28
CA GLY A 23 -3.01 -10.49 0.42
C GLY A 23 -2.72 -10.19 -1.06
N LEU A 24 -2.52 -8.93 -1.45
CA LEU A 24 -2.19 -8.57 -2.83
C LEU A 24 -0.85 -9.18 -3.26
N LYS A 25 -0.74 -9.55 -4.54
CA LYS A 25 0.52 -10.07 -5.11
C LYS A 25 1.39 -8.92 -5.63
N PRO A 26 2.74 -9.05 -5.62
CA PRO A 26 3.66 -8.03 -6.14
C PRO A 26 3.32 -7.60 -7.57
N GLY A 27 2.95 -8.54 -8.44
CA GLY A 27 2.54 -8.23 -9.82
C GLY A 27 1.29 -7.35 -9.89
N THR A 28 0.31 -7.57 -9.01
CA THR A 28 -0.89 -6.73 -8.91
C THR A 28 -0.54 -5.33 -8.44
N ILE A 29 0.31 -5.22 -7.41
CA ILE A 29 0.77 -3.94 -6.85
C ILE A 29 1.51 -3.13 -7.93
N LEU A 30 2.42 -3.78 -8.68
CA LEU A 30 3.16 -3.15 -9.76
C LEU A 30 2.24 -2.64 -10.87
N ARG A 31 1.23 -3.43 -11.26
CA ARG A 31 0.25 -3.00 -12.26
C ARG A 31 -0.63 -1.87 -11.76
N ALA A 32 -1.12 -1.95 -10.51
CA ALA A 32 -1.91 -0.89 -9.91
C ALA A 32 -1.15 0.44 -9.90
N ARG A 33 0.14 0.45 -9.51
CA ARG A 33 1.02 1.63 -9.60
C ARG A 33 1.15 2.23 -10.99
N LYS A 34 1.12 1.40 -12.04
CA LYS A 34 1.25 1.84 -13.43
C LYS A 34 -0.06 2.33 -14.03
N GLU A 35 -1.18 1.74 -13.60
CA GLU A 35 -2.47 1.88 -14.30
C GLU A 35 -3.47 2.75 -13.55
N CYS A 36 -3.52 2.71 -12.21
CA CYS A 36 -4.66 3.30 -11.48
C CYS A 36 -4.34 3.93 -10.10
N TRP A 37 -3.25 3.56 -9.45
CA TRP A 37 -2.80 4.18 -8.21
C TRP A 37 -2.03 5.47 -8.48
N MET A 38 -2.17 6.43 -7.58
CA MET A 38 -1.54 7.73 -7.71
C MET A 38 -0.44 7.92 -6.67
N VAL A 39 0.68 8.49 -7.11
CA VAL A 39 1.75 8.93 -6.23
C VAL A 39 1.18 9.96 -5.23
N GLY A 40 1.50 9.80 -3.94
CA GLY A 40 0.98 10.63 -2.86
C GLY A 40 -0.35 10.16 -2.28
N ARG A 41 -1.03 9.18 -2.91
CA ARG A 41 -2.27 8.60 -2.39
C ARG A 41 -2.09 7.15 -1.99
N GLU A 42 -1.97 6.23 -2.93
CA GLU A 42 -1.80 4.80 -2.63
C GLU A 42 -0.33 4.42 -2.43
N TYR A 43 0.60 5.15 -3.04
CA TYR A 43 2.03 4.93 -2.86
C TYR A 43 2.83 6.23 -2.93
N ILE A 44 4.02 6.23 -2.34
CA ILE A 44 5.01 7.31 -2.44
C ILE A 44 6.37 6.72 -2.77
N HIS A 45 7.21 7.53 -3.38
CA HIS A 45 8.63 7.23 -3.50
C HIS A 45 9.35 7.77 -2.26
N VAL A 46 10.25 6.97 -1.70
CA VAL A 46 11.01 7.31 -0.49
C VAL A 46 12.49 7.29 -0.82
N SER A 47 13.20 8.33 -0.37
CA SER A 47 14.64 8.43 -0.52
C SER A 47 15.24 9.06 0.74
N PRO A 48 16.39 8.57 1.25
CA PRO A 48 17.01 9.10 2.46
C PRO A 48 17.53 10.53 2.29
N ASP A 49 17.78 10.96 1.05
CA ASP A 49 18.23 12.32 0.71
C ASP A 49 17.07 13.33 0.57
N GLY A 50 15.82 12.91 0.83
CA GLY A 50 14.63 13.73 0.69
C GLY A 50 14.21 14.06 -0.75
N ASN A 51 14.91 13.53 -1.76
CA ASN A 51 14.67 13.81 -3.18
C ASN A 51 14.32 12.52 -3.93
N PRO A 52 13.09 11.99 -3.74
CA PRO A 52 12.69 10.73 -4.33
C PRO A 52 12.61 10.79 -5.85
N LYS A 53 13.10 9.72 -6.49
CA LYS A 53 13.09 9.52 -7.95
C LYS A 53 12.06 8.45 -8.33
N PRO A 54 11.64 8.36 -9.60
CA PRO A 54 10.75 7.28 -10.05
C PRO A 54 11.30 5.87 -9.80
N SER A 55 12.63 5.71 -9.70
CA SER A 55 13.31 4.45 -9.38
C SER A 55 13.53 4.22 -7.87
N SER A 56 13.21 5.20 -7.03
CA SER A 56 13.34 5.07 -5.58
C SER A 56 12.35 4.04 -5.03
N GLU A 57 12.70 3.48 -3.87
CA GLU A 57 11.85 2.55 -3.14
C GLU A 57 10.46 3.15 -2.90
N CYS A 58 9.43 2.28 -2.88
CA CYS A 58 8.07 2.71 -2.63
C CYS A 58 7.57 2.25 -1.26
N MET A 59 6.87 3.16 -0.60
CA MET A 59 5.98 2.83 0.52
C MET A 59 4.54 3.01 0.08
N TYR A 60 3.64 2.33 0.75
CA TYR A 60 2.25 2.20 0.37
C TYR A 60 1.34 2.63 1.50
N ASN A 61 0.34 3.45 1.19
CA ASN A 61 -0.67 3.84 2.15
C ASN A 61 -1.68 2.71 2.27
N ARG A 62 -1.61 1.93 3.36
CA ARG A 62 -2.47 0.75 3.51
C ARG A 62 -3.95 1.10 3.52
N MET A 63 -4.33 2.27 4.06
CA MET A 63 -5.73 2.67 4.18
C MET A 63 -6.31 3.08 2.82
N ALA A 64 -5.53 3.80 1.99
CA ALA A 64 -5.93 4.13 0.64
C ALA A 64 -6.02 2.88 -0.25
N VAL A 65 -5.09 1.93 -0.10
CA VAL A 65 -5.15 0.65 -0.80
C VAL A 65 -6.38 -0.17 -0.36
N ASP A 66 -6.69 -0.23 0.93
CA ASP A 66 -7.89 -0.90 1.45
C ASP A 66 -9.18 -0.26 0.87
N ALA A 67 -9.25 1.06 0.81
CA ALA A 67 -10.36 1.79 0.19
C ALA A 67 -10.49 1.49 -1.31
N TRP A 68 -9.35 1.42 -2.02
CA TRP A 68 -9.32 1.01 -3.42
C TRP A 68 -9.84 -0.42 -3.59
N VAL A 69 -9.39 -1.39 -2.80
CA VAL A 69 -9.89 -2.77 -2.83
C VAL A 69 -11.39 -2.81 -2.55
N ALA A 70 -11.87 -2.09 -1.54
CA ALA A 70 -13.30 -2.00 -1.22
C ALA A 70 -14.13 -1.45 -2.39
N SER A 71 -13.60 -0.47 -3.13
CA SER A 71 -14.27 0.08 -4.32
C SER A 71 -14.45 -0.94 -5.45
N LEU A 72 -13.60 -1.98 -5.52
CA LEU A 72 -13.69 -3.05 -6.52
C LEU A 72 -14.84 -4.02 -6.24
N LYS A 73 -15.38 -4.03 -5.01
CA LYS A 73 -16.53 -4.90 -4.65
C LYS A 73 -17.73 -4.67 -5.57
N ASN A 74 -17.99 -3.42 -5.95
CA ASN A 74 -19.12 -3.07 -6.81
C ASN A 74 -18.83 -3.28 -8.31
N LYS A 75 -17.62 -3.77 -8.65
CA LYS A 75 -17.15 -4.00 -10.02
C LYS A 75 -16.85 -5.48 -10.26
N GLN A 76 -17.27 -6.37 -9.37
CA GLN A 76 -17.08 -7.80 -9.56
C GLN A 76 -17.92 -8.29 -10.75
N PRO A 77 -17.38 -9.22 -11.54
CA PRO A 77 -18.16 -9.87 -12.59
C PRO A 77 -19.17 -10.83 -11.94
N GLY A 78 -20.37 -10.33 -11.63
CA GLY A 78 -21.44 -11.09 -10.97
C GLY A 78 -21.73 -10.60 -9.56
#